data_AF-A0A402CPR1-F1
#
_entry.id   AF-A0A402CPR1-F1
#
_cell.length_a   1.000
_cell.length_b   1.000
_cell.length_c   1.000
_cell.angle_alpha   90.00
_cell.angle_beta   90.00
_cell.angle_gamma   90.00
#
_symmetry.space_group_name_H-M   'P 1'
#
loop_
_entity.id
_entity.type
_entity.pdbx_description
1 polymer ?
#
loop_
_entity_poly.entity_id
_entity_poly.type
_entity_poly.pdbx_seq_one_letter_code
_entity_poly.pdbx_strand_id
1 'polypeptide(L)'
;MNEAPQPISMTRIDSDELIQDEETPEAIDFSIVLSQTPPEEWAASFTAAYHDLNHGIKPPVRLEGDRIWISFLPRYNSELPLYLRFLQAVVNESNRQVQLTYEIHQNSAKDQMRMQFRDLLRQTALPA
;
A
#
# COMPACT_ATOMS: atom_id res chain seq x y z
N MET A 1 19.56 4.10 10.94
CA MET A 1 19.59 3.52 9.58
C MET A 1 18.15 3.31 9.20
N ASN A 2 17.66 3.92 8.11
CA ASN A 2 16.30 3.64 7.63
C ASN A 2 16.36 2.33 6.84
N GLU A 3 15.82 1.26 7.39
CA GLU A 3 15.64 0.00 6.67
C GLU A 3 14.69 0.22 5.49
N ALA A 4 14.87 -0.55 4.41
CA ALA A 4 13.96 -0.50 3.27
C ALA A 4 12.55 -0.94 3.71
N PRO A 5 11.49 -0.32 3.17
CA PRO A 5 10.12 -0.69 3.53
C PRO A 5 9.89 -2.17 3.20
N GLN A 6 9.39 -2.94 4.16
CA GLN A 6 9.05 -4.34 3.92
C GLN A 6 7.78 -4.43 3.06
N PRO A 7 7.76 -5.26 2.01
CA PRO A 7 6.61 -5.36 1.12
C PRO A 7 5.42 -5.99 1.83
N ILE A 8 4.23 -5.40 1.64
CA ILE A 8 2.99 -5.89 2.21
C ILE A 8 2.34 -6.89 1.25
N SER A 9 1.87 -8.03 1.76
CA SER A 9 1.21 -9.06 0.96
C SER A 9 -0.12 -9.48 1.56
N MET A 10 -1.05 -9.96 0.73
CA MET A 10 -2.31 -10.59 1.16
C MET A 10 -2.01 -12.03 1.58
N THR A 11 -2.32 -12.39 2.83
CA THR A 11 -1.95 -13.69 3.40
C THR A 11 -3.11 -14.67 3.43
N ARG A 12 -4.31 -14.21 3.81
CA ARG A 12 -5.53 -15.03 3.83
C ARG A 12 -6.77 -14.17 3.65
N ILE A 13 -7.82 -14.78 3.11
CA ILE A 13 -9.19 -14.26 3.21
C ILE A 13 -9.76 -14.79 4.51
N ASP A 14 -10.26 -13.90 5.36
CA ASP A 14 -10.98 -14.28 6.57
C ASP A 14 -12.42 -14.62 6.22
N SER A 15 -12.70 -15.92 6.09
CA SER A 15 -14.02 -16.45 5.76
C SER A 15 -14.87 -16.78 6.99
N ASP A 16 -14.29 -16.69 8.19
CA ASP A 16 -14.96 -17.09 9.43
C ASP A 16 -15.80 -15.93 9.99
N GLU A 17 -15.40 -14.68 9.70
CA GLU A 17 -16.08 -13.45 10.08
C GLU A 17 -16.79 -12.81 8.88
N LEU A 18 -17.89 -13.44 8.41
CA LEU A 18 -18.80 -12.83 7.46
C LEU A 18 -19.85 -12.01 8.21
N ILE A 19 -19.86 -10.69 8.00
CA ILE A 19 -20.78 -9.76 8.65
C ILE A 19 -21.81 -9.31 7.61
N GLN A 20 -23.09 -9.35 7.94
CA GLN A 20 -24.10 -8.71 7.11
C GLN A 20 -24.09 -7.21 7.41
N ASP A 21 -23.93 -6.38 6.37
CA ASP A 21 -23.91 -4.94 6.52
C ASP A 21 -25.30 -4.44 6.96
N GLU A 22 -25.37 -3.71 8.08
CA GLU A 22 -26.61 -3.18 8.65
C GLU A 22 -27.19 -2.03 7.81
N GLU A 23 -26.33 -1.25 7.13
CA GLU A 23 -26.73 -0.14 6.27
C GLU A 23 -27.14 -0.62 4.88
N THR A 24 -26.49 -1.70 4.41
CA THR A 24 -26.78 -2.34 3.13
C THR A 24 -27.08 -3.82 3.33
N PRO A 25 -28.34 -4.22 3.60
CA PRO A 25 -28.69 -5.60 3.95
C PRO A 25 -28.33 -6.65 2.89
N GLU A 26 -28.10 -6.21 1.65
CA GLU A 26 -27.66 -7.07 0.55
C GLU A 26 -26.15 -7.30 0.54
N ALA A 27 -25.34 -6.52 1.26
CA ALA A 27 -23.89 -6.63 1.25
C ALA A 27 -23.38 -7.57 2.36
N ILE A 28 -22.30 -8.27 2.04
CA ILE A 28 -21.56 -9.11 2.96
C ILE A 28 -20.18 -8.49 3.14
N ASP A 29 -19.88 -8.13 4.37
CA ASP A 29 -18.58 -7.68 4.83
C ASP A 29 -17.70 -8.90 5.10
N PHE A 30 -16.52 -8.90 4.50
CA PHE A 30 -15.44 -9.85 4.81
C PHE A 30 -14.11 -9.12 4.83
N SER A 31 -13.05 -9.76 5.35
CA SER A 31 -11.73 -9.14 5.37
C SER A 31 -10.65 -10.01 4.75
N ILE A 32 -9.58 -9.34 4.32
CA ILE A 32 -8.35 -9.96 3.86
C ILE A 32 -7.23 -9.52 4.80
N VAL A 33 -6.53 -10.50 5.35
CA VAL A 33 -5.41 -10.28 6.27
C VAL A 33 -4.15 -10.01 5.48
N LEU A 34 -3.40 -9.01 5.90
CA LEU A 34 -2.13 -8.58 5.34
C LEU A 34 -0.97 -9.18 6.15
N SER A 35 0.23 -9.15 5.59
CA SER A 35 1.43 -9.65 6.29
C SER A 35 1.85 -8.79 7.49
N GLN A 36 1.37 -7.54 7.54
CA GLN A 36 1.64 -6.57 8.61
C GLN A 36 0.63 -5.42 8.54
N THR A 37 0.51 -4.66 9.62
CA THR A 37 -0.20 -3.37 9.63
C THR A 37 0.47 -2.40 8.67
N PRO A 38 -0.24 -1.85 7.66
CA PRO A 38 0.35 -0.92 6.72
C PRO A 38 0.74 0.42 7.35
N PRO A 39 1.90 1.00 6.99
CA PRO A 39 2.22 2.38 7.34
C PRO A 39 1.34 3.36 6.56
N GLU A 40 1.24 4.60 7.04
CA GLU A 40 0.37 5.64 6.47
C GLU A 40 0.68 5.94 4.99
N GLU A 41 1.96 6.00 4.61
CA GLU A 41 2.40 6.22 3.23
C GLU A 41 1.92 5.12 2.26
N TRP A 42 1.86 3.88 2.74
CA TRP A 42 1.35 2.76 1.98
C TRP A 42 -0.17 2.84 1.89
N ALA A 43 -0.87 3.17 2.97
CA ALA A 43 -2.32 3.31 3.00
C ALA A 43 -2.82 4.40 2.04
N ALA A 44 -2.10 5.53 1.97
CA ALA A 44 -2.36 6.58 0.99
C ALA A 44 -2.15 6.08 -0.46
N SER A 45 -1.06 5.35 -0.71
CA SER A 45 -0.77 4.75 -2.02
C SER A 45 -1.79 3.69 -2.43
N PHE A 46 -2.29 2.90 -1.47
CA PHE A 46 -3.36 1.93 -1.66
C PHE A 46 -4.67 2.59 -2.04
N THR A 47 -5.04 3.65 -1.32
CA THR A 47 -6.28 4.39 -1.59
C THR A 47 -6.24 4.98 -2.99
N ALA A 48 -5.13 5.62 -3.38
CA ALA A 48 -4.94 6.14 -4.73
C ALA A 48 -5.02 5.02 -5.79
N ALA A 49 -4.25 3.94 -5.63
CA ALA A 49 -4.24 2.83 -6.58
C ALA A 49 -5.61 2.14 -6.73
N TYR A 50 -6.37 2.01 -5.63
CA TYR A 50 -7.72 1.45 -5.65
C TYR A 50 -8.69 2.30 -6.49
N HIS A 51 -8.59 3.63 -6.40
CA HIS A 51 -9.42 4.54 -7.18
C HIS A 51 -8.95 4.68 -8.64
N ASP A 52 -7.64 4.67 -8.89
CA ASP A 52 -7.07 4.93 -10.21
C ASP A 52 -7.10 3.70 -11.14
N LEU A 53 -6.86 2.50 -10.61
CA LEU A 53 -6.83 1.29 -11.44
C LEU A 53 -8.25 0.88 -11.86
N ASN A 54 -8.46 0.65 -13.15
CA ASN A 54 -9.78 0.30 -13.68
C ASN A 54 -10.19 -1.14 -13.34
N HIS A 55 -11.41 -1.31 -12.83
CA HIS A 55 -12.06 -2.59 -12.61
C HIS A 55 -13.57 -2.46 -12.78
N GLY A 56 -14.24 -3.52 -13.24
CA GLY A 56 -15.69 -3.50 -13.55
C GLY A 56 -16.57 -3.35 -12.32
N ILE A 57 -16.13 -3.85 -11.16
CA ILE A 57 -16.77 -3.64 -9.86
C ILE A 57 -15.76 -3.07 -8.86
N LYS A 58 -16.14 -2.05 -8.09
CA LYS A 58 -15.32 -1.50 -7.01
C LYS A 58 -16.12 -1.46 -5.71
N PRO A 59 -16.23 -2.60 -5.01
CA PRO A 59 -16.78 -2.67 -3.66
C PRO A 59 -16.13 -1.61 -2.75
N PRO A 60 -16.83 -1.03 -1.77
CA PRO A 60 -16.19 -0.22 -0.74
C PRO A 60 -15.14 -1.01 0.02
N VAL A 61 -14.01 -0.38 0.35
CA VAL A 61 -12.93 -0.97 1.15
C VAL A 61 -12.53 -0.04 2.29
N ARG A 62 -12.17 -0.62 3.44
CA ARG A 62 -11.60 0.10 4.58
C ARG A 62 -10.36 -0.64 5.11
N LEU A 63 -9.34 0.12 5.48
CA LEU A 63 -8.11 -0.41 6.09
C LEU A 63 -8.21 -0.27 7.61
N GLU A 64 -8.09 -1.39 8.33
CA GLU A 64 -8.09 -1.41 9.79
C GLU A 64 -7.03 -2.38 10.30
N GLY A 65 -6.00 -1.86 10.97
CA GLY A 65 -4.88 -2.68 11.41
C GLY A 65 -4.19 -3.39 10.24
N ASP A 66 -4.07 -4.71 10.32
CA ASP A 66 -3.52 -5.59 9.28
C ASP A 66 -4.59 -6.13 8.33
N ARG A 67 -5.78 -5.50 8.24
CA ARG A 67 -6.91 -6.01 7.46
C ARG A 67 -7.40 -5.02 6.42
N ILE A 68 -7.75 -5.56 5.25
CA ILE A 68 -8.59 -4.90 4.24
C ILE A 68 -10.00 -5.45 4.40
N TRP A 69 -10.91 -4.64 4.91
CA TRP A 69 -12.33 -4.96 4.96
C TRP A 69 -13.00 -4.57 3.64
N ILE A 70 -13.90 -5.42 3.16
CA ILE A 70 -14.54 -5.30 1.86
C ILE A 70 -16.04 -5.53 2.05
N SER A 71 -16.86 -4.57 1.61
CA SER A 71 -18.33 -4.71 1.58
C SER A 71 -18.76 -5.16 0.18
N PHE A 72 -19.08 -6.45 0.03
CA PHE A 72 -19.31 -7.07 -1.29
C PHE A 72 -20.75 -7.52 -1.48
N LEU A 73 -21.33 -7.22 -2.65
CA LEU A 73 -22.68 -7.63 -3.00
C LEU A 73 -22.68 -9.05 -3.59
N PRO A 74 -23.38 -10.04 -3.01
CA PRO A 74 -23.40 -11.44 -3.46
C PRO A 74 -23.89 -11.63 -4.90
N ARG A 75 -24.67 -10.69 -5.44
CA ARG A 75 -25.10 -10.70 -6.85
C ARG A 75 -23.94 -10.64 -7.84
N TYR A 76 -22.76 -10.22 -7.40
CA TYR A 76 -21.52 -10.21 -8.19
C TYR A 76 -20.58 -11.38 -7.85
N ASN A 77 -21.07 -12.49 -7.29
CA ASN A 77 -20.22 -13.61 -6.88
C ASN A 77 -19.32 -14.16 -8.00
N SER A 78 -19.74 -14.09 -9.27
CA SER A 78 -18.97 -14.52 -10.43
C SER A 78 -17.74 -13.65 -10.66
N GLU A 79 -17.77 -12.39 -10.21
CA GLU A 79 -16.69 -11.42 -10.34
C GLU A 79 -15.69 -11.50 -9.17
N LEU A 80 -16.02 -12.20 -8.08
CA LEU A 80 -15.18 -12.26 -6.89
C LEU A 80 -13.73 -12.71 -7.18
N PRO A 81 -13.47 -13.76 -8.00
CA PRO A 81 -12.11 -14.16 -8.34
C PRO A 81 -11.34 -13.07 -9.12
N LEU A 82 -12.02 -12.33 -10.00
CA LEU A 82 -11.42 -11.23 -10.75
C LEU A 82 -11.12 -10.04 -9.84
N TYR A 83 -12.06 -9.72 -8.95
CA TYR A 83 -11.89 -8.69 -7.94
C TYR A 83 -10.70 -8.96 -7.01
N LEU A 84 -10.51 -10.20 -6.54
CA LEU A 84 -9.37 -10.55 -5.69
C LEU A 84 -8.03 -10.38 -6.42
N ARG A 85 -7.97 -10.69 -7.73
CA ARG A 85 -6.78 -10.43 -8.55
C ARG A 85 -6.52 -8.94 -8.74
N PHE A 86 -7.59 -8.16 -8.93
CA PHE A 86 -7.49 -6.71 -8.98
C PHE A 86 -6.95 -6.14 -7.66
N LEU A 87 -7.48 -6.60 -6.53
CA LEU A 87 -7.01 -6.16 -5.22
C LEU A 87 -5.53 -6.52 -4.98
N GLN A 88 -5.10 -7.70 -5.42
CA GLN A 88 -3.68 -8.06 -5.41
C GLN A 88 -2.83 -7.11 -6.28
N ALA A 89 -3.34 -6.68 -7.44
CA ALA A 89 -2.65 -5.70 -8.28
C ALA A 89 -2.55 -4.33 -7.60
N VAL A 90 -3.61 -3.90 -6.90
CA VAL A 90 -3.60 -2.67 -6.08
C VAL A 90 -2.51 -2.77 -5.00
N VAL A 91 -2.47 -3.84 -4.23
CA VAL A 91 -1.45 -4.09 -3.19
C VAL A 91 -0.03 -4.02 -3.76
N ASN A 92 0.19 -4.68 -4.90
CA ASN A 92 1.50 -4.68 -5.57
C ASN A 92 1.90 -3.28 -6.04
N GLU A 93 0.96 -2.51 -6.58
CA GLU A 93 1.19 -1.14 -7.01
C GLU A 93 1.51 -0.22 -5.82
N SER A 94 0.82 -0.38 -4.69
CA SER A 94 1.13 0.38 -3.46
C SER A 94 2.54 0.11 -2.95
N ASN A 95 2.96 -1.15 -2.92
CA ASN A 95 4.34 -1.52 -2.58
C ASN A 95 5.35 -0.85 -3.52
N ARG A 96 5.07 -0.87 -4.83
CA ARG A 96 5.92 -0.27 -5.85
C ARG A 96 6.09 1.24 -5.63
N GLN A 97 5.00 1.95 -5.33
CA GLN A 97 5.01 3.40 -5.11
C GLN A 97 5.78 3.81 -3.86
N VAL A 98 5.61 3.08 -2.75
CA VAL A 98 6.36 3.31 -1.51
C VAL A 98 7.85 3.05 -1.73
N GLN A 99 8.19 1.95 -2.42
CA GLN A 99 9.59 1.63 -2.74
C GLN A 99 10.24 2.70 -3.63
N LEU A 100 9.54 3.17 -4.67
CA LEU A 100 10.00 4.27 -5.53
C LEU A 100 10.24 5.55 -4.74
N THR A 101 9.30 5.91 -3.86
CA THR A 101 9.40 7.11 -3.02
C THR A 101 10.61 7.02 -2.10
N TYR A 102 10.82 5.87 -1.45
CA TYR A 102 12.00 5.61 -0.61
C TYR A 102 13.32 5.75 -1.40
N GLU A 103 13.40 5.17 -2.60
CA GLU A 103 14.59 5.24 -3.45
C GLU A 103 14.91 6.68 -3.88
N ILE A 104 13.89 7.47 -4.24
CA ILE A 104 14.04 8.90 -4.59
C ILE A 104 14.61 9.67 -3.39
N HIS A 105 14.07 9.46 -2.19
CA HIS A 105 14.56 10.11 -0.98
C HIS A 105 15.99 9.70 -0.61
N GLN A 106 16.35 8.41 -0.75
CA GLN A 106 17.71 7.95 -0.51
C GLN A 106 18.72 8.56 -1.49
N ASN A 107 18.38 8.61 -2.78
CA ASN A 107 19.28 9.16 -3.80
C ASN A 107 19.46 10.67 -3.60
N SER A 108 18.38 11.40 -3.31
CA SER A 108 18.43 12.83 -2.98
C SER A 108 19.28 13.11 -1.74
N ALA A 109 19.13 12.31 -0.69
CA ALA A 109 19.94 12.44 0.54
C ALA A 109 21.43 12.20 0.29
N LYS A 110 21.79 11.21 -0.55
CA LYS A 110 23.19 10.94 -0.93
C LYS A 110 23.80 12.10 -1.72
N ASP A 111 23.04 12.68 -2.65
CA ASP A 111 23.51 13.81 -3.46
C ASP A 111 23.67 15.09 -2.63
N GLN A 112 22.76 15.33 -1.68
CA GLN A 112 22.91 16.42 -0.69
C GLN A 112 24.14 16.23 0.20
N MET A 113 24.39 15.02 0.71
CA MET A 113 25.59 14.72 1.50
C MET A 113 26.88 14.91 0.69
N ARG A 114 26.90 14.50 -0.59
CA ARG A 114 28.05 14.71 -1.48
C ARG A 114 28.34 16.20 -1.69
N MET A 115 27.30 17.00 -1.86
CA MET A 115 27.45 18.45 -2.01
C MET A 115 27.99 19.10 -0.74
N GLN A 116 27.42 18.78 0.43
CA GLN A 116 27.89 19.26 1.73
C GLN A 116 29.35 18.85 1.99
N PHE A 117 29.72 17.61 1.70
CA PHE A 117 31.09 17.13 1.87
C PHE A 117 32.07 17.85 0.93
N ARG A 118 31.67 18.10 -0.32
CA ARG A 118 32.48 18.87 -1.27
C ARG A 118 32.70 20.30 -0.80
N ASP A 119 31.68 20.93 -0.21
CA ASP A 119 31.79 22.29 0.33
C ASP A 119 32.68 22.32 1.58
N LEU A 120 32.60 21.32 2.45
CA LEU A 120 33.52 21.15 3.59
C LEU A 120 34.98 21.01 3.15
N LEU A 121 35.26 20.16 2.15
CA LEU A 121 36.61 19.99 1.59
C LEU A 121 37.17 21.26 0.96
N ARG A 122 36.31 22.12 0.38
CA ARG A 122 36.72 23.42 -0.16
C ARG A 122 37.07 24.44 0.91
N GLN A 123 36.45 24.33 2.09
CA GLN A 123 36.70 25.22 3.22
C GLN A 123 37.93 24.79 4.03
N THR A 124 38.33 23.52 3.96
CA THR A 124 39.58 23.02 4.54
C THR A 124 40.70 23.22 3.53
N ALA A 125 41.25 24.44 3.48
CA ALA A 125 42.51 24.68 2.80
C ALA A 125 43.60 23.78 3.42
N LEU A 126 44.18 22.90 2.61
CA LEU A 126 45.33 22.10 3.03
C LEU A 126 46.50 23.06 3.31
N PRO A 127 47.19 22.97 4.46
CA PRO A 127 48.42 23.70 4.67
C PRO A 127 49.44 23.25 3.61
N ALA A 128 50.06 24.24 2.97
CA ALA A 128 51.01 24.07 1.87
C ALA A 128 52.23 23.22 2.27
#